data_AF-D1P9T3-F1
#
_entry.id   AF-D1P9T3-F1
#
_cell.length_a   1.000
_cell.length_b   1.000
_cell.length_c   1.000
_cell.angle_alpha   90.00
_cell.angle_beta   90.00
_cell.angle_gamma   90.00
#
_symmetry.space_group_name_H-M   'P 1'
#
loop_
_entity.id
_entity.type
_entity.pdbx_description
1 polymer ?
#
loop_
_entity_poly.entity_id
_entity_poly.type
_entity_poly.pdbx_seq_one_letter_code
_entity_poly.pdbx_strand_id
1 'polypeptide(L)'
;MDCGMQGTPDGERNYLDFGNLSQYLLGGKQTDATRIQNPQCHHMGEDNPPPNISCRYFTYSTEFIIWARKCPKKPHYFNYDLMKLLNENKQMTDVWRLPAIARWEKSQGKHPTQKPLALLVRIILASTRHGAWILDPFSGSGTTGIAASLTGRRYLGIEREKEYLDLSIRRRVELENGSIVKSYRKKIRDIVIADGEPEEADIFGVTDENRIQDLPF
;
A
#
# COMPACT_ATOMS: atom_id res chain seq x y z
N MET A 1 30.09 -5.99 41.96
CA MET A 1 28.74 -6.13 42.50
C MET A 1 27.79 -5.63 41.42
N ASP A 2 26.98 -6.56 40.92
CA ASP A 2 25.92 -6.35 39.95
C ASP A 2 24.96 -5.23 40.34
N CYS A 3 24.43 -4.53 39.34
CA CYS A 3 23.06 -4.03 39.41
C CYS A 3 22.39 -4.15 38.04
N GLY A 4 21.84 -5.34 37.82
CA GLY A 4 20.67 -5.72 37.01
C GLY A 4 20.20 -4.79 35.90
N MET A 5 20.41 -5.24 34.66
CA MET A 5 19.50 -4.99 33.54
C MET A 5 18.14 -5.63 33.85
N GLN A 6 17.10 -4.82 33.98
CA GLN A 6 15.71 -5.26 33.78
C GLN A 6 15.22 -4.63 32.49
N GLY A 7 15.25 -5.42 31.41
CA GLY A 7 14.59 -5.09 30.16
C GLY A 7 13.08 -5.29 30.30
N THR A 8 12.31 -4.28 29.90
CA THR A 8 10.90 -4.46 29.57
C THR A 8 10.78 -4.93 28.12
N PRO A 9 9.97 -5.95 27.80
CA PRO A 9 9.76 -6.41 26.43
C PRO A 9 8.67 -5.55 25.78
N ASP A 10 8.94 -4.27 25.56
CA ASP A 10 8.07 -3.46 24.71
C ASP A 10 8.41 -3.78 23.25
N GLY A 11 7.70 -4.76 22.71
CA GLY A 11 7.71 -5.10 21.29
C GLY A 11 7.54 -3.83 20.46
N GLU A 12 8.56 -3.51 19.66
CA GLU A 12 8.58 -2.35 18.77
C GLU A 12 7.37 -2.43 17.81
N ARG A 13 6.28 -1.75 18.19
CA ARG A 13 5.12 -1.55 17.33
C ARG A 13 5.53 -0.61 16.21
N ASN A 14 5.91 -1.19 15.09
CA ASN A 14 6.15 -0.47 13.85
C ASN A 14 4.80 0.04 13.33
N TYR A 15 4.50 1.30 13.63
CA TYR A 15 3.37 2.04 13.06
C TYR A 15 3.82 2.71 11.77
N LEU A 16 3.06 2.51 10.70
CA LEU A 16 3.13 3.37 9.52
C LEU A 16 1.93 4.31 9.54
N ASP A 17 2.24 5.57 9.77
CA ASP A 17 1.30 6.67 9.70
C ASP A 17 1.26 7.15 8.24
N PHE A 18 0.21 6.77 7.49
CA PHE A 18 -0.04 7.33 6.15
C PHE A 18 -0.69 8.72 6.23
N GLY A 19 -0.65 9.39 7.39
CA GLY A 19 -1.30 10.67 7.67
C GLY A 19 -1.04 11.81 6.69
N ASN A 20 -0.04 11.68 5.82
CA ASN A 20 0.23 12.64 4.75
C ASN A 20 -0.03 12.12 3.33
N LEU A 21 -0.19 10.82 3.10
CA LEU A 21 -0.16 10.28 1.73
C LEU A 21 -1.45 10.56 0.95
N SER A 22 -2.59 10.68 1.63
CA SER A 22 -3.87 11.00 0.99
C SER A 22 -4.10 12.50 0.78
N GLN A 23 -3.48 13.39 1.58
CA GLN A 23 -3.52 14.84 1.33
C GLN A 23 -2.68 15.25 0.11
N TYR A 24 -1.56 14.57 -0.16
CA TYR A 24 -0.71 14.90 -1.31
C TYR A 24 -1.17 14.29 -2.64
N LEU A 25 -2.22 13.46 -2.62
CA LEU A 25 -2.83 12.87 -3.82
C LEU A 25 -4.00 13.68 -4.39
N LEU A 26 -4.32 14.83 -3.79
CA LEU A 26 -5.29 15.80 -4.30
C LEU A 26 -4.60 17.15 -4.38
N GLY A 27 -4.46 17.68 -5.61
CA GLY A 27 -3.75 18.93 -5.86
C GLY A 27 -4.11 20.05 -4.88
N GLY A 28 -3.13 20.52 -4.13
CA GLY A 28 -3.31 21.57 -3.13
C GLY A 28 -1.97 22.11 -2.65
N LYS A 29 -1.85 23.44 -2.61
CA LYS A 29 -0.64 24.19 -2.25
C LYS A 29 -0.15 23.83 -0.84
N GLN A 30 1.16 23.72 -0.72
CA GLN A 30 1.89 23.43 0.51
C GLN A 30 1.86 24.63 1.46
N THR A 31 1.17 24.49 2.59
CA THR A 31 1.33 25.37 3.76
C THR A 31 1.29 24.51 5.02
N ASP A 32 2.43 23.96 5.41
CA ASP A 32 3.00 24.12 6.76
C ASP A 32 4.23 23.26 7.01
N ALA A 33 5.13 23.80 7.82
CA ALA A 33 6.53 23.44 7.93
C ALA A 33 6.78 22.21 8.82
N THR A 34 6.86 21.04 8.22
CA THR A 34 7.78 19.98 8.67
C THR A 34 9.03 20.00 7.80
N ARG A 35 10.22 20.05 8.40
CA ARG A 35 11.50 20.09 7.67
C ARG A 35 11.71 18.76 6.95
N ILE A 36 11.26 18.68 5.71
CA ILE A 36 11.49 17.57 4.78
C ILE A 36 12.98 17.59 4.41
N GLN A 37 13.78 16.71 5.02
CA GLN A 37 15.14 16.45 4.55
C GLN A 37 15.12 15.16 3.72
N ASN A 38 15.35 15.31 2.42
CA ASN A 38 15.20 14.32 1.34
C ASN A 38 13.77 13.81 1.15
N PRO A 39 12.90 14.54 0.42
CA PRO A 39 11.76 13.90 -0.21
C PRO A 39 12.31 12.94 -1.27
N GLN A 40 12.14 11.63 -1.06
CA GLN A 40 12.14 10.72 -2.21
C GLN A 40 10.77 10.90 -2.86
N CYS A 41 10.74 11.72 -3.92
CA CYS A 41 9.55 11.96 -4.71
C CYS A 41 9.37 10.79 -5.66
N HIS A 42 8.38 9.94 -5.40
CA HIS A 42 8.04 8.90 -6.35
C HIS A 42 7.11 9.46 -7.42
N HIS A 43 7.45 9.25 -8.69
CA HIS A 43 6.64 9.69 -9.83
C HIS A 43 5.84 8.51 -10.36
N MET A 44 4.52 8.61 -10.30
CA MET A 44 3.63 7.65 -10.94
C MET A 44 3.40 8.08 -12.38
N GLY A 45 3.57 7.21 -13.37
CA GLY A 45 3.10 7.46 -14.73
C GLY A 45 1.84 6.67 -15.02
N GLU A 46 0.75 7.35 -15.38
CA GLU A 46 -0.43 6.71 -15.96
C GLU A 46 -0.23 6.53 -17.47
N ASP A 47 -0.40 5.31 -17.97
CA ASP A 47 -0.24 5.03 -19.41
C ASP A 47 -1.40 5.59 -20.27
N ASN A 48 -2.52 6.01 -19.65
CA ASN A 48 -3.67 6.57 -20.36
C ASN A 48 -4.41 7.65 -19.54
N PRO A 49 -3.77 8.81 -19.30
CA PRO A 49 -4.41 9.92 -18.62
C PRO A 49 -5.54 10.52 -19.47
N PRO A 50 -6.59 11.09 -18.86
CA PRO A 50 -7.64 11.77 -19.62
C PRO A 50 -7.06 12.91 -20.47
N PRO A 51 -7.43 13.02 -21.77
CA PRO A 51 -6.80 13.97 -22.68
C PRO A 51 -7.08 15.41 -22.25
N ASN A 52 -6.07 16.29 -22.38
CA ASN A 52 -6.28 17.71 -22.14
C ASN A 52 -7.08 18.36 -23.27
N ILE A 53 -8.39 18.46 -23.08
CA ILE A 53 -9.36 19.03 -24.04
C ILE A 53 -9.05 20.50 -24.36
N SER A 54 -8.40 21.23 -23.44
CA SER A 54 -8.06 22.64 -23.66
C SER A 54 -6.92 22.85 -24.65
N CYS A 55 -6.09 21.83 -24.92
CA CYS A 55 -4.87 21.89 -25.74
C CYS A 55 -3.89 23.02 -25.38
N ARG A 56 -4.00 23.62 -24.20
CA ARG A 56 -3.17 24.77 -23.77
C ARG A 56 -1.94 24.38 -22.95
N TYR A 57 -1.93 23.15 -22.42
CA TYR A 57 -0.89 22.62 -21.55
C TYR A 57 -0.72 21.12 -21.79
N PHE A 58 0.39 20.54 -21.33
CA PHE A 58 0.59 19.09 -21.38
C PHE A 58 -0.48 18.36 -20.56
N THR A 59 -0.83 17.15 -20.98
CA THR A 59 -1.69 16.27 -20.19
C THR A 59 -0.92 15.81 -18.97
N TYR A 60 -1.45 16.10 -17.77
CA TYR A 60 -0.89 15.57 -16.54
C TYR A 60 -1.10 14.06 -16.51
N SER A 61 -0.01 13.32 -16.65
CA SER A 61 0.01 11.86 -16.62
C SER A 61 0.67 11.32 -15.36
N THR A 62 0.99 12.20 -14.41
CA THR A 62 1.78 11.80 -13.24
C THR A 62 1.23 12.30 -11.92
N GLU A 63 1.28 11.42 -10.91
CA GLU A 63 1.02 11.71 -9.51
C GLU A 63 2.30 11.56 -8.69
N PHE A 64 2.39 12.28 -7.56
CA PHE A 64 3.56 12.27 -6.69
C PHE A 64 3.23 11.61 -5.36
N ILE A 65 4.17 10.81 -4.85
CA ILE A 65 4.12 10.27 -3.49
C ILE A 65 5.34 10.76 -2.73
N ILE A 66 5.09 11.24 -1.52
CA ILE A 66 6.14 11.63 -0.58
C ILE A 66 6.37 10.47 0.39
N TRP A 67 7.57 9.90 0.36
CA TRP A 67 8.01 8.94 1.38
C TRP A 67 8.81 9.67 2.46
N ALA A 68 8.32 9.65 3.70
CA ALA A 68 8.98 10.26 4.84
C ALA A 68 9.14 9.28 6.01
N ARG A 69 10.11 9.56 6.88
CA ARG A 69 10.34 8.82 8.13
C ARG A 69 10.05 9.72 9.34
N LYS A 70 9.53 9.14 10.41
CA LYS A 70 9.19 9.87 11.64
C LYS A 70 10.41 10.48 12.33
N CYS A 71 11.52 9.74 12.41
CA CYS A 71 12.72 10.15 13.15
C CYS A 71 13.93 10.19 12.22
N PRO A 72 14.67 11.30 12.11
CA PRO A 72 15.85 11.40 11.23
C PRO A 72 16.98 10.42 11.59
N LYS A 73 17.11 10.07 12.88
CA LYS A 73 18.18 9.18 13.36
C LYS A 73 17.84 7.71 13.29
N LYS A 74 16.56 7.34 13.12
CA LYS A 74 16.15 5.94 13.02
C LYS A 74 15.86 5.62 11.55
N PRO A 75 16.45 4.54 10.99
CA PRO A 75 16.07 4.10 9.66
C PRO A 75 14.60 3.65 9.66
N HIS A 76 13.91 3.86 8.55
CA HIS A 76 12.61 3.22 8.32
C HIS A 76 12.85 1.82 7.76
N TYR A 77 11.87 0.94 7.86
CA TYR A 77 11.93 -0.36 7.19
C TYR A 77 11.72 -0.18 5.68
N PHE A 78 12.63 -0.75 4.89
CA PHE A 78 12.53 -0.82 3.44
C PHE A 78 12.90 -2.23 2.99
N ASN A 79 11.99 -2.92 2.32
CA ASN A 79 12.21 -4.28 1.81
C ASN A 79 13.01 -4.26 0.51
N TYR A 80 14.31 -3.97 0.63
CA TYR A 80 15.20 -3.76 -0.52
C TYR A 80 15.25 -4.98 -1.45
N ASP A 81 15.36 -6.18 -0.89
CA ASP A 81 15.51 -7.41 -1.67
C ASP A 81 14.26 -7.70 -2.51
N LEU A 82 13.07 -7.54 -1.92
CA LEU A 82 11.81 -7.67 -2.66
C LEU A 82 11.68 -6.59 -3.73
N MET A 83 12.01 -5.33 -3.41
CA MET A 83 11.94 -4.25 -4.40
C MET A 83 12.90 -4.47 -5.56
N LYS A 84 14.08 -5.04 -5.29
CA LYS A 84 15.05 -5.43 -6.31
C LYS A 84 14.50 -6.56 -7.18
N LEU A 85 13.90 -7.59 -6.57
CA LEU A 85 13.27 -8.71 -7.27
C LEU A 85 12.14 -8.25 -8.20
N LEU A 86 11.24 -7.39 -7.69
CA LEU A 86 10.13 -6.82 -8.46
C LEU A 86 10.58 -6.01 -9.68
N ASN A 87 11.81 -5.48 -9.65
CA ASN A 87 12.41 -4.71 -10.73
C ASN A 87 13.50 -5.51 -11.47
N GLU A 88 13.26 -6.80 -11.74
CA GLU A 88 14.14 -7.67 -12.54
C GLU A 88 15.55 -7.77 -11.97
N ASN A 89 15.65 -7.89 -10.65
CA ASN A 89 16.91 -7.90 -9.90
C ASN A 89 17.75 -6.60 -10.05
N LYS A 90 17.14 -5.50 -10.47
CA LYS A 90 17.75 -4.15 -10.50
C LYS A 90 17.20 -3.32 -9.35
N GLN A 91 17.94 -2.30 -8.92
CA GLN A 91 17.44 -1.38 -7.89
C GLN A 91 16.14 -0.71 -8.36
N MET A 92 15.11 -0.73 -7.52
CA MET A 92 13.83 -0.07 -7.80
C MET A 92 14.03 1.45 -7.92
N THR A 93 13.47 2.04 -8.96
CA THR A 93 13.53 3.49 -9.20
C THR A 93 12.40 4.21 -8.47
N ASP A 94 12.52 5.53 -8.38
CA ASP A 94 11.49 6.43 -7.86
C ASP A 94 10.33 6.63 -8.84
N VAL A 95 10.53 6.38 -10.14
CA VAL A 95 9.45 6.40 -11.14
C VAL A 95 8.81 5.01 -11.27
N TRP A 96 7.50 4.91 -11.03
CA TRP A 96 6.72 3.68 -11.23
C TRP A 96 5.68 3.85 -12.33
N ARG A 97 5.69 2.93 -13.30
CA ARG A 97 4.64 2.80 -14.31
C ARG A 97 3.67 1.74 -13.85
N LEU A 98 2.44 2.13 -13.55
CA LEU A 98 1.40 1.22 -13.12
C LEU A 98 0.15 1.40 -14.00
N PRO A 99 -0.62 0.33 -14.22
CA PRO A 99 -1.82 0.42 -15.03
C PRO A 99 -2.88 1.29 -14.35
N ALA A 100 -3.76 1.88 -15.16
CA ALA A 100 -4.96 2.53 -14.68
C ALA A 100 -5.87 1.54 -13.93
N ILE A 101 -6.73 2.07 -13.06
CA ILE A 101 -7.64 1.27 -12.21
C ILE A 101 -8.50 0.35 -13.07
N ALA A 102 -8.34 -0.94 -12.88
CA ALA A 102 -9.05 -1.94 -13.67
C ALA A 102 -10.54 -2.00 -13.31
N ARG A 103 -11.37 -2.49 -14.24
CA ARG A 103 -12.83 -2.60 -14.01
C ARG A 103 -13.17 -3.49 -12.82
N TRP A 104 -12.39 -4.55 -12.59
CA TRP A 104 -12.60 -5.49 -11.49
C TRP A 104 -12.35 -4.85 -10.12
N GLU A 105 -11.53 -3.80 -10.03
CA GLU A 105 -11.30 -3.06 -8.76
C GLU A 105 -12.51 -2.20 -8.34
N LYS A 106 -13.52 -2.08 -9.21
CA LYS A 106 -14.72 -1.25 -9.04
C LYS A 106 -16.00 -2.10 -8.91
N SER A 107 -15.87 -3.40 -8.60
CA SER A 107 -16.99 -4.35 -8.48
C SER A 107 -18.11 -3.86 -7.56
N GLN A 108 -17.77 -3.18 -6.46
CA GLN A 108 -18.72 -2.69 -5.46
C GLN A 108 -19.19 -1.24 -5.69
N GLY A 109 -18.74 -0.59 -6.77
CA GLY A 109 -19.04 0.80 -7.08
C GLY A 109 -17.78 1.63 -7.35
N LYS A 110 -17.98 2.88 -7.77
CA LYS A 110 -16.92 3.80 -8.15
C LYS A 110 -16.75 4.89 -7.10
N HIS A 111 -15.53 5.10 -6.63
CA HIS A 111 -15.14 6.31 -5.93
C HIS A 111 -14.45 7.28 -6.92
N PRO A 112 -14.72 8.60 -6.89
CA PRO A 112 -14.17 9.54 -7.86
C PRO A 112 -12.65 9.52 -7.95
N THR A 113 -11.98 9.38 -6.82
CA THR A 113 -10.51 9.46 -6.66
C THR A 113 -9.91 8.16 -6.13
N GLN A 114 -10.51 7.00 -6.46
CA GLN A 114 -9.96 5.70 -6.08
C GLN A 114 -8.52 5.56 -6.57
N LYS A 115 -7.59 5.10 -5.73
CA LYS A 115 -6.22 4.79 -6.16
C LYS A 115 -6.11 3.35 -6.70
N PRO A 116 -5.22 3.06 -7.65
CA PRO A 116 -4.99 1.70 -8.13
C PRO A 116 -4.50 0.79 -7.00
N LEU A 117 -5.02 -0.43 -6.93
CA LEU A 117 -4.66 -1.38 -5.88
C LEU A 117 -3.20 -1.81 -5.95
N ALA A 118 -2.65 -1.97 -7.17
CA ALA A 118 -1.25 -2.30 -7.39
C ALA A 118 -0.28 -1.27 -6.78
N LEU A 119 -0.67 0.01 -6.77
CA LEU A 119 0.13 1.08 -6.16
C LEU A 119 0.25 0.88 -4.65
N LEU A 120 -0.89 0.73 -3.96
CA LEU A 120 -0.90 0.59 -2.51
C LEU A 120 -0.24 -0.71 -2.06
N VAL A 121 -0.43 -1.80 -2.82
CA VAL A 121 0.28 -3.06 -2.58
C VAL A 121 1.80 -2.87 -2.64
N ARG A 122 2.33 -2.21 -3.67
CA ARG A 122 3.77 -1.95 -3.78
C ARG A 122 4.29 -1.16 -2.59
N ILE A 123 3.61 -0.08 -2.21
CA ILE A 123 3.99 0.76 -1.07
C ILE A 123 4.02 -0.08 0.22
N ILE A 124 2.99 -0.89 0.44
CA ILE A 124 2.87 -1.73 1.64
C ILE A 124 4.00 -2.78 1.67
N LEU A 125 4.23 -3.48 0.57
CA LEU A 125 5.30 -4.49 0.49
C LEU A 125 6.69 -3.88 0.67
N ALA A 126 6.91 -2.67 0.15
CA ALA A 126 8.17 -1.95 0.27
C ALA A 126 8.42 -1.45 1.70
N SER A 127 7.39 -0.99 2.41
CA SER A 127 7.53 -0.24 3.67
C SER A 127 7.12 -0.99 4.94
N THR A 128 6.53 -2.18 4.82
CA THR A 128 5.94 -2.90 5.97
C THR A 128 6.40 -4.35 6.08
N ARG A 129 6.48 -4.86 7.30
CA ARG A 129 6.56 -6.32 7.56
C ARG A 129 5.16 -6.93 7.61
N HIS A 130 5.07 -8.25 7.43
CA HIS A 130 3.83 -8.99 7.60
C HIS A 130 3.23 -8.75 9.01
N GLY A 131 1.91 -8.65 9.12
CA GLY A 131 1.22 -8.34 10.37
C GLY A 131 1.38 -6.90 10.90
N ALA A 132 2.09 -6.01 10.20
CA ALA A 132 2.19 -4.60 10.59
C ALA A 132 0.83 -3.88 10.54
N TRP A 133 0.70 -2.81 11.32
CA TRP A 133 -0.47 -1.93 11.28
C TRP A 133 -0.28 -0.80 10.27
N ILE A 134 -1.33 -0.57 9.48
CA ILE A 134 -1.43 0.52 8.51
C ILE A 134 -2.56 1.44 8.95
N LEU A 135 -2.26 2.72 9.15
CA LEU A 135 -3.26 3.75 9.40
C LEU A 135 -3.48 4.58 8.14
N ASP A 136 -4.73 4.73 7.72
CA ASP A 136 -5.14 5.65 6.66
C ASP A 136 -6.23 6.61 7.18
N PRO A 137 -5.91 7.88 7.46
CA PRO A 137 -6.88 8.81 8.02
C PRO A 137 -7.87 9.37 6.99
N PHE A 138 -7.72 9.02 5.71
CA PHE A 138 -8.62 9.45 4.63
C PHE A 138 -8.90 8.25 3.73
N SER A 139 -9.44 7.22 4.36
CA SER A 139 -9.64 5.88 3.79
C SER A 139 -10.45 5.89 2.49
N GLY A 140 -11.37 6.84 2.30
CA GLY A 140 -12.28 6.87 1.17
C GLY A 140 -12.99 5.52 1.01
N SER A 141 -12.89 4.94 -0.19
CA SER A 141 -13.45 3.61 -0.49
C SER A 141 -12.66 2.42 0.08
N GLY A 142 -11.68 2.64 0.97
CA GLY A 142 -10.98 1.58 1.69
C GLY A 142 -9.91 0.83 0.89
N THR A 143 -9.42 1.37 -0.23
CA THR A 143 -8.43 0.66 -1.08
C THR A 143 -7.17 0.29 -0.31
N THR A 144 -6.71 1.13 0.62
CA THR A 144 -5.58 0.82 1.51
C THR A 144 -5.86 -0.39 2.38
N GLY A 145 -7.08 -0.51 2.91
CA GLY A 145 -7.52 -1.68 3.67
C GLY A 145 -7.51 -2.96 2.83
N ILE A 146 -8.05 -2.91 1.62
CA ILE A 146 -8.02 -4.04 0.68
C ILE A 146 -6.57 -4.46 0.38
N ALA A 147 -5.67 -3.51 0.11
CA ALA A 147 -4.26 -3.81 -0.14
C ALA A 147 -3.57 -4.42 1.09
N ALA A 148 -3.88 -3.91 2.28
CA ALA A 148 -3.40 -4.45 3.55
C ALA A 148 -3.86 -5.90 3.75
N SER A 149 -5.15 -6.19 3.56
CA SER A 149 -5.68 -7.56 3.65
C SER A 149 -4.99 -8.50 2.67
N LEU A 150 -4.90 -8.11 1.40
CA LEU A 150 -4.25 -8.93 0.37
C LEU A 150 -2.77 -9.16 0.63
N THR A 151 -2.11 -8.35 1.45
CA THR A 151 -0.70 -8.55 1.80
C THR A 151 -0.53 -9.09 3.24
N GLY A 152 -1.61 -9.39 3.96
CA GLY A 152 -1.54 -9.89 5.34
C GLY A 152 -1.02 -8.85 6.33
N ARG A 153 -1.45 -7.59 6.17
CA ARG A 153 -1.23 -6.49 7.12
C ARG A 153 -2.56 -6.11 7.77
N ARG A 154 -2.48 -5.60 8.99
CA ARG A 154 -3.62 -5.03 9.74
C ARG A 154 -3.85 -3.61 9.28
N TYR A 155 -5.11 -3.16 9.28
CA TYR A 155 -5.43 -1.81 8.85
C TYR A 155 -6.51 -1.13 9.68
N LEU A 156 -6.31 0.18 9.87
CA LEU A 156 -7.25 1.10 10.50
C LEU A 156 -7.50 2.26 9.53
N GLY A 157 -8.72 2.34 9.02
CA GLY A 157 -9.18 3.43 8.15
C GLY A 157 -10.06 4.41 8.91
N ILE A 158 -9.86 5.70 8.69
CA ILE A 158 -10.77 6.77 9.13
C ILE A 158 -11.33 7.43 7.88
N GLU A 159 -12.64 7.60 7.83
CA GLU A 159 -13.34 8.30 6.76
C GLU A 159 -14.53 9.04 7.38
N ARG A 160 -14.78 10.26 6.91
CA ARG A 160 -15.83 11.14 7.41
C ARG A 160 -17.15 10.92 6.67
N GLU A 161 -17.08 10.70 5.37
CA GLU A 161 -18.26 10.60 4.52
C GLU A 161 -18.88 9.20 4.60
N LYS A 162 -20.11 9.13 5.09
CA LYS A 162 -20.81 7.85 5.33
C LYS A 162 -20.92 6.99 4.07
N GLU A 163 -21.16 7.59 2.91
CA GLU A 163 -21.29 6.87 1.64
C GLU A 163 -20.00 6.11 1.27
N TYR A 164 -18.84 6.68 1.58
CA TYR A 164 -17.54 6.08 1.32
C TYR A 164 -17.20 5.00 2.36
N LEU A 165 -17.58 5.21 3.62
CA LEU A 165 -17.55 4.17 4.64
C LEU A 165 -18.39 2.95 4.23
N ASP A 166 -19.63 3.16 3.77
CA ASP A 166 -20.53 2.07 3.35
C ASP A 166 -19.95 1.31 2.14
N LEU A 167 -19.31 2.02 1.20
CA LEU A 167 -18.58 1.40 0.08
C LEU A 167 -17.37 0.59 0.57
N SER A 168 -16.58 1.14 1.50
CA SER A 168 -15.43 0.46 2.11
C SER A 168 -15.85 -0.84 2.81
N ILE A 169 -16.95 -0.81 3.58
CA ILE A 169 -17.52 -1.98 4.26
C ILE A 169 -17.90 -3.07 3.23
N ARG A 170 -18.61 -2.70 2.15
CA ARG A 170 -18.98 -3.67 1.10
C ARG A 170 -17.77 -4.31 0.44
N ARG A 171 -16.72 -3.52 0.16
CA ARG A 171 -15.45 -4.05 -0.38
C ARG A 171 -14.72 -4.96 0.61
N ARG A 172 -14.79 -4.67 1.92
CA ARG A 172 -14.27 -5.57 2.96
C ARG A 172 -15.03 -6.89 2.97
N VAL A 173 -16.36 -6.85 2.97
CA VAL A 173 -17.21 -8.06 2.99
C VAL A 173 -16.96 -8.91 1.74
N GLU A 174 -16.70 -8.29 0.59
CA GLU A 174 -16.31 -9.02 -0.63
C GLU A 174 -15.05 -9.87 -0.44
N LEU A 175 -14.09 -9.44 0.40
CA LEU A 175 -12.87 -10.21 0.68
C LEU A 175 -13.10 -11.41 1.62
N GLU A 176 -14.26 -11.55 2.25
CA GLU A 176 -14.59 -12.75 3.04
C GLU A 176 -14.77 -13.97 2.13
N ASN A 177 -14.99 -13.75 0.82
CA ASN A 177 -14.97 -14.79 -0.17
C ASN A 177 -13.53 -15.12 -0.63
N GLY A 178 -13.00 -16.24 -0.14
CA GLY A 178 -11.64 -16.70 -0.48
C GLY A 178 -11.37 -16.88 -1.99
N SER A 179 -12.39 -17.16 -2.82
CA SER A 179 -12.22 -17.24 -4.28
C SER A 179 -11.93 -15.86 -4.90
N ILE A 180 -12.54 -14.80 -4.36
CA ILE A 180 -12.30 -13.42 -4.80
C ILE A 180 -10.90 -12.98 -4.37
N VAL A 181 -10.51 -13.28 -3.12
CA VAL A 181 -9.15 -13.01 -2.63
C VAL A 181 -8.11 -13.66 -3.54
N LYS A 182 -8.24 -14.95 -3.85
CA LYS A 182 -7.36 -15.66 -4.78
C LYS A 182 -7.33 -14.98 -6.16
N SER A 183 -8.49 -14.55 -6.68
CA SER A 183 -8.59 -13.81 -7.94
C SER A 183 -7.82 -12.48 -7.91
N TYR A 184 -7.94 -11.71 -6.83
CA TYR A 184 -7.27 -10.41 -6.70
C TYR A 184 -5.76 -10.58 -6.57
N ARG A 185 -5.29 -11.50 -5.71
CA ARG A 185 -3.85 -11.80 -5.57
C ARG A 185 -3.23 -12.16 -6.92
N LYS A 186 -3.87 -13.06 -7.68
CA LYS A 186 -3.38 -13.49 -9.00
C LYS A 186 -3.28 -12.35 -10.02
N LYS A 187 -4.12 -11.31 -9.90
CA LYS A 187 -4.12 -10.16 -10.81
C LYS A 187 -3.06 -9.11 -10.45
N ILE A 188 -2.46 -9.17 -9.27
CA ILE A 188 -1.49 -8.18 -8.80
C ILE A 188 -0.09 -8.81 -8.84
N ARG A 189 0.68 -8.45 -9.88
CA ARG A 189 2.04 -8.96 -10.14
C ARG A 189 2.93 -8.93 -8.90
N ASP A 190 2.90 -7.82 -8.16
CA ASP A 190 3.76 -7.64 -6.99
C ASP A 190 3.48 -8.66 -5.87
N ILE A 191 2.22 -9.08 -5.70
CA ILE A 191 1.86 -10.12 -4.72
C ILE A 191 2.34 -11.48 -5.22
N VAL A 192 2.09 -11.80 -6.49
CA VAL A 192 2.52 -13.07 -7.09
C VAL A 192 4.02 -13.28 -6.92
N ILE A 193 4.82 -12.25 -7.18
CA ILE A 193 6.27 -12.32 -7.01
C ILE A 193 6.66 -12.40 -5.52
N ALA A 194 5.97 -11.67 -4.64
CA ALA A 194 6.28 -11.66 -3.21
C ALA A 194 5.96 -12.99 -2.50
N ASP A 195 4.95 -13.71 -2.98
CA ASP A 195 4.59 -15.04 -2.46
C ASP A 195 5.56 -16.15 -2.96
N GLY A 196 6.34 -15.86 -4.01
CA GLY A 196 7.20 -16.84 -4.70
C GLY A 196 6.45 -17.62 -5.78
N GLU A 197 7.17 -18.05 -6.83
CA GLU A 197 6.64 -19.08 -7.73
C GLU A 197 6.48 -20.39 -6.93
N PRO A 198 5.41 -21.17 -7.16
CA PRO A 198 5.05 -22.32 -6.31
C PRO A 198 6.04 -23.51 -6.27
N GLU A 199 7.26 -23.40 -6.80
CA GLU A 199 8.21 -24.52 -6.89
C GLU A 199 9.16 -24.67 -5.69
N GLU A 200 9.34 -23.66 -4.84
CA GLU A 200 10.28 -23.74 -3.68
C GLU A 200 9.58 -23.86 -2.31
N ALA A 201 8.25 -23.79 -2.27
CA ALA A 201 7.47 -23.88 -1.04
C ALA A 201 7.41 -25.32 -0.45
N ASP A 202 7.76 -26.35 -1.23
CA ASP A 202 7.68 -27.76 -0.82
C ASP A 202 8.85 -28.24 0.06
N ILE A 203 9.88 -27.42 0.30
CA ILE A 203 11.02 -27.81 1.16
C ILE A 203 10.73 -27.57 2.66
N PHE A 204 9.79 -26.66 3.00
CA PHE A 204 9.50 -26.29 4.40
C PHE A 204 8.07 -26.58 4.86
N GLY A 205 7.26 -27.32 4.11
CA GLY A 205 6.05 -27.95 4.63
C GLY A 205 5.05 -27.03 5.35
N VAL A 206 4.93 -25.76 4.92
CA VAL A 206 3.89 -24.86 5.42
C VAL A 206 2.84 -24.70 4.32
N THR A 207 1.77 -25.49 4.38
CA THR A 207 0.64 -25.36 3.47
C THR A 207 -0.17 -24.10 3.80
N ASP A 208 -0.35 -23.28 2.76
CA ASP A 208 -0.89 -21.91 2.77
C ASP A 208 -2.44 -21.83 2.86
N GLU A 209 -3.09 -22.83 3.46
CA GLU A 209 -4.55 -22.89 3.57
C GLU A 209 -5.09 -22.09 4.78
N ASN A 210 -4.32 -22.03 5.88
CA ASN A 210 -4.71 -21.27 7.08
C ASN A 210 -4.54 -19.75 6.92
N ARG A 211 -3.74 -19.29 5.95
CA ARG A 211 -3.42 -17.87 5.75
C ARG A 211 -4.58 -17.06 5.14
N ILE A 212 -5.51 -17.74 4.47
CA ILE A 212 -6.70 -17.14 3.86
C ILE A 212 -7.82 -16.95 4.90
N GLN A 213 -7.87 -17.79 5.93
CA GLN A 213 -8.92 -17.76 6.96
C GLN A 213 -8.64 -16.74 8.07
N ASP A 214 -7.36 -16.40 8.30
CA ASP A 214 -6.92 -15.43 9.30
C ASP A 214 -6.46 -14.10 8.67
N LEU A 215 -7.26 -13.52 7.77
CA LEU A 215 -7.03 -12.13 7.37
C LEU A 215 -7.22 -11.24 8.61
N PRO A 216 -6.19 -10.50 9.06
CA PRO A 216 -6.19 -9.90 10.38
C PRO A 216 -6.99 -8.59 10.36
N PHE A 217 -8.31 -8.72 10.41
CA PHE A 217 -9.29 -7.66 10.60
C PHE A 217 -10.35 -8.06 11.61
#